data_AF-A0A8T5BM05-F1
#
_entry.id   AF-A0A8T5BM05-F1
#
_cell.length_a   1.000
_cell.length_b   1.000
_cell.length_c   1.000
_cell.angle_alpha   90.00
_cell.angle_beta   90.00
_cell.angle_gamma   90.00
#
_symmetry.space_group_name_H-M   'P 1'
#
loop_
_entity.id
_entity.type
_entity.pdbx_description
1 polymer ?
#
loop_
_entity_poly.entity_id
_entity_poly.type
_entity_poly.pdbx_seq_one_letter_code
_entity_poly.pdbx_strand_id
1 'polypeptide(L)'
;MRNITWINWVLVIGELTASDLADAKMLITVRVDAALNYTASELEAIGQWFSTGGKAIWIAGDSDYPSDNGRILSGNALLECLGSVLRFESCETVDPETNAGADYRVYGVPDNCAPELSFLVQGVNYALFHGPGLIVGYYDGEYHKLETERPSNIYLIMTSSPTGTTAEFTEPVAQVHEVGETGEFPLLVMEIDYAKKNIVIASADGPFDHYTGMYMPELYGIQRYSIDYPQQGAVLFKNIVDFVLLFADTMITRHNQITTMQGQISTLQGQILTLQGQVYALQGEVDNLESQLKATQGSVTMWQGIAIALLVVGLAVGFAVKSLMKK
;
A
#
# COMPACT_ATOMS: atom_id res chain seq x y z
N MET A 1 -16.70 -18.06 -19.84
CA MET A 1 -16.59 -17.96 -18.37
C MET A 1 -17.81 -18.61 -17.72
N ARG A 2 -17.69 -19.24 -16.55
CA ARG A 2 -18.85 -19.72 -15.78
C ARG A 2 -19.40 -18.58 -14.91
N ASN A 3 -20.72 -18.50 -14.75
CA ASN A 3 -21.38 -17.50 -13.92
C ASN A 3 -20.84 -17.47 -12.49
N ILE A 4 -20.72 -16.28 -11.90
CA ILE A 4 -20.28 -16.06 -10.52
C ILE A 4 -21.46 -16.33 -9.56
N THR A 5 -21.67 -17.61 -9.24
CA THR A 5 -22.85 -18.12 -8.53
C THR A 5 -22.63 -18.37 -7.04
N TRP A 6 -21.38 -18.32 -6.57
CA TRP A 6 -21.03 -18.47 -5.16
C TRP A 6 -21.24 -17.19 -4.35
N ILE A 7 -21.52 -16.07 -5.03
CA ILE A 7 -21.84 -14.77 -4.43
C ILE A 7 -23.36 -14.63 -4.37
N ASN A 8 -23.86 -14.17 -3.21
CA ASN A 8 -25.23 -13.72 -3.08
C ASN A 8 -25.33 -12.27 -3.56
N TRP A 9 -25.73 -12.08 -4.81
CA TRP A 9 -25.91 -10.75 -5.40
C TRP A 9 -27.22 -10.11 -4.92
N VAL A 10 -27.12 -8.87 -4.46
CA VAL A 10 -28.27 -8.03 -4.09
C VAL A 10 -28.26 -6.80 -4.98
N LEU A 11 -29.36 -6.56 -5.69
CA LEU A 11 -29.56 -5.34 -6.47
C LEU A 11 -30.39 -4.37 -5.63
N VAL A 12 -29.81 -3.20 -5.36
CA VAL A 12 -30.49 -2.10 -4.66
C VAL A 12 -30.97 -1.11 -5.71
N ILE A 13 -32.27 -0.82 -5.72
CA ILE A 13 -32.90 0.14 -6.63
C ILE A 13 -33.60 1.20 -5.78
N GLY A 14 -33.37 2.47 -6.07
CA GLY A 14 -33.87 3.59 -5.27
C GLY A 14 -32.85 4.04 -4.24
N GLU A 15 -33.33 4.61 -3.13
CA GLU A 15 -32.48 5.11 -2.05
C GLU A 15 -31.86 3.94 -1.27
N LEU A 16 -30.53 3.95 -1.16
CA LEU A 16 -29.80 2.95 -0.40
C LEU A 16 -29.89 3.23 1.11
N THR A 17 -30.15 2.18 1.89
CA THR A 17 -30.30 2.27 3.34
C THR A 17 -29.29 1.38 4.08
N ALA A 18 -29.13 1.60 5.39
CA ALA A 18 -28.30 0.76 6.24
C ALA A 18 -28.75 -0.72 6.26
N SER A 19 -30.06 -0.99 6.09
CA SER A 19 -30.56 -2.37 6.01
C SER A 19 -30.08 -3.11 4.76
N ASP A 20 -29.91 -2.41 3.64
CA ASP A 20 -29.39 -3.01 2.41
C ASP A 20 -27.92 -3.44 2.56
N LEU A 21 -27.18 -2.77 3.44
CA LEU A 21 -25.76 -2.98 3.67
C LEU A 21 -25.43 -3.96 4.81
N ALA A 22 -26.40 -4.33 5.65
CA ALA A 22 -26.16 -5.01 6.92
C ALA A 22 -25.27 -6.26 6.80
N ASP A 23 -25.56 -7.12 5.82
CA ASP A 23 -24.80 -8.35 5.56
C ASP A 23 -23.78 -8.21 4.42
N ALA A 24 -23.74 -7.05 3.77
CA ALA A 24 -22.87 -6.80 2.63
C ALA A 24 -21.39 -6.79 3.05
N LYS A 25 -20.57 -7.50 2.25
CA LYS A 25 -19.10 -7.47 2.31
C LYS A 25 -18.51 -6.51 1.29
N MET A 26 -19.20 -6.35 0.17
CA MET A 26 -18.79 -5.49 -0.92
C MET A 26 -20.00 -4.72 -1.44
N LEU A 27 -19.79 -3.43 -1.73
CA LEU A 27 -20.73 -2.57 -2.46
C LEU A 27 -20.10 -2.21 -3.81
N ILE A 28 -20.86 -2.31 -4.90
CA ILE A 28 -20.43 -1.83 -6.23
C ILE A 28 -21.38 -0.72 -6.64
N THR A 29 -20.85 0.48 -6.83
CA THR A 29 -21.62 1.65 -7.21
C THR A 29 -21.31 2.02 -8.65
N VAL A 30 -22.25 1.68 -9.53
CA VAL A 30 -22.15 1.98 -10.97
C VAL A 30 -22.72 3.36 -11.27
N ARG A 31 -23.84 3.75 -10.65
CA ARG A 31 -24.54 5.03 -10.95
C ARG A 31 -24.94 5.13 -12.43
N VAL A 32 -25.79 4.21 -12.87
CA VAL A 32 -26.30 4.18 -14.26
C VAL A 32 -26.89 5.52 -14.72
N ASP A 33 -27.56 6.27 -13.83
CA ASP A 33 -28.01 7.64 -14.11
C ASP A 33 -26.99 8.66 -13.60
N ALA A 34 -26.28 9.31 -14.54
CA ALA A 34 -25.26 10.32 -14.26
C ALA A 34 -25.81 11.60 -13.59
N ALA A 35 -27.10 11.88 -13.74
CA ALA A 35 -27.70 13.10 -13.20
C ALA A 35 -28.04 13.00 -11.71
N LEU A 36 -28.06 11.78 -11.17
CA LEU A 36 -28.35 11.57 -9.75
C LEU A 36 -27.08 11.73 -8.91
N ASN A 37 -27.22 12.32 -7.73
CA ASN A 37 -26.18 12.33 -6.68
C ASN A 37 -26.57 11.41 -5.52
N TYR A 38 -25.61 11.06 -4.66
CA TYR A 38 -25.93 10.46 -3.37
C TYR A 38 -26.60 11.48 -2.45
N THR A 39 -27.64 11.04 -1.75
CA THR A 39 -28.22 11.82 -0.66
C THR A 39 -27.31 11.81 0.57
N ALA A 40 -27.50 12.75 1.49
CA ALA A 40 -26.78 12.76 2.76
C ALA A 40 -27.03 11.47 3.57
N SER A 41 -28.26 10.94 3.53
CA SER A 41 -28.64 9.68 4.19
C SER A 41 -27.90 8.47 3.61
N GLU A 42 -27.74 8.41 2.29
CA GLU A 42 -27.00 7.35 1.60
C GLU A 42 -25.51 7.41 1.95
N LEU A 43 -24.91 8.60 1.90
CA LEU A 43 -23.51 8.80 2.29
C LEU A 43 -23.28 8.40 3.76
N GLU A 44 -24.18 8.80 4.66
CA GLU A 44 -24.10 8.41 6.07
C GLU A 44 -24.20 6.89 6.23
N ALA A 45 -25.17 6.23 5.59
CA ALA A 45 -25.33 4.78 5.67
C ALA A 45 -24.09 4.03 5.15
N ILE A 46 -23.56 4.45 4.00
CA ILE A 46 -22.36 3.84 3.41
C ILE A 46 -21.13 4.09 4.30
N GLY A 47 -20.94 5.33 4.76
CA GLY A 47 -19.83 5.70 5.63
C GLY A 47 -19.85 4.93 6.96
N GLN A 48 -21.01 4.81 7.61
CA GLN A 48 -21.17 4.03 8.83
C GLN A 48 -20.87 2.55 8.59
N TRP A 49 -21.43 1.96 7.53
CA TRP A 49 -21.14 0.58 7.16
C TRP A 49 -19.65 0.33 6.90
N PHE A 50 -19.01 1.20 6.12
CA PHE A 50 -17.59 1.09 5.78
C PHE A 50 -16.71 1.25 7.01
N SER A 51 -17.09 2.12 7.95
CA SER A 51 -16.34 2.35 9.20
C SER A 51 -16.22 1.11 10.10
N THR A 52 -17.10 0.11 9.92
CA THR A 52 -17.07 -1.15 10.69
C THR A 52 -15.86 -2.05 10.37
N GLY A 53 -15.16 -1.79 9.27
CA GLY A 53 -13.98 -2.55 8.87
C GLY A 53 -14.30 -3.84 8.09
N GLY A 54 -13.30 -4.36 7.39
CA GLY A 54 -13.40 -5.56 6.57
C GLY A 54 -14.41 -5.43 5.42
N LYS A 55 -14.59 -4.22 4.89
CA LYS A 55 -15.51 -3.91 3.78
C LYS A 55 -14.76 -3.54 2.52
N ALA A 56 -15.40 -3.77 1.38
CA ALA A 56 -14.90 -3.30 0.10
C ALA A 56 -15.93 -2.47 -0.64
N ILE A 57 -15.51 -1.44 -1.34
CA ILE A 57 -16.38 -0.65 -2.20
C ILE A 57 -15.73 -0.40 -3.55
N TRP A 58 -16.48 -0.62 -4.62
CA TRP A 58 -16.07 -0.30 -5.99
C TRP A 58 -16.90 0.88 -6.48
N ILE A 59 -16.24 1.98 -6.81
CA ILE A 59 -16.85 3.23 -7.27
C ILE A 59 -16.40 3.49 -8.71
N ALA A 60 -17.36 3.74 -9.60
CA ALA A 60 -17.10 4.15 -10.98
C ALA A 60 -17.27 5.67 -11.14
N GLY A 61 -16.31 6.31 -11.82
CA GLY A 61 -16.25 7.77 -11.99
C GLY A 61 -16.62 8.28 -13.38
N ASP A 62 -16.45 7.44 -14.42
CA ASP A 62 -16.63 7.83 -15.82
C ASP A 62 -15.68 8.99 -16.22
N SER A 63 -16.05 9.78 -17.24
CA SER A 63 -15.31 10.94 -17.74
C SER A 63 -16.10 12.25 -17.62
N ASP A 64 -15.50 13.34 -18.10
CA ASP A 64 -16.12 14.66 -18.20
C ASP A 64 -17.01 14.84 -19.45
N TYR A 65 -17.40 13.74 -20.11
CA TYR A 65 -18.29 13.79 -21.26
C TYR A 65 -19.66 14.43 -20.88
N PRO A 66 -20.27 15.30 -21.71
CA PRO A 66 -21.40 16.13 -21.30
C PRO A 66 -22.65 15.43 -20.75
N SER A 67 -22.90 14.18 -21.11
CA SER A 67 -24.02 13.39 -20.57
C SER A 67 -23.69 12.59 -19.31
N ASP A 68 -22.41 12.49 -18.96
CA ASP A 68 -21.89 11.48 -18.03
C ASP A 68 -21.04 12.10 -16.89
N ASN A 69 -20.61 13.35 -17.04
CA ASN A 69 -19.76 14.10 -16.11
C ASN A 69 -20.27 14.21 -14.67
N GLY A 70 -21.58 14.03 -14.43
CA GLY A 70 -22.15 14.01 -13.08
C GLY A 70 -21.61 12.87 -12.19
N ARG A 71 -21.10 11.79 -12.79
CA ARG A 71 -20.51 10.66 -12.04
C ARG A 71 -19.20 11.03 -11.34
N ILE A 72 -18.41 11.95 -11.90
CA ILE A 72 -17.17 12.46 -11.26
C ILE A 72 -17.52 13.10 -9.91
N LEU A 73 -18.47 14.02 -9.90
CA LEU A 73 -18.88 14.74 -8.68
C LEU A 73 -19.44 13.77 -7.63
N SER A 74 -20.39 12.93 -8.03
CA SER A 74 -21.03 11.97 -7.12
C SER A 74 -20.03 10.93 -6.60
N GLY A 75 -19.12 10.45 -7.45
CA GLY A 75 -18.08 9.51 -7.09
C GLY A 75 -17.07 10.11 -6.11
N ASN A 76 -16.64 11.35 -6.35
CA ASN A 76 -15.74 12.09 -5.46
C ASN A 76 -16.36 12.38 -4.09
N ALA A 77 -17.66 12.74 -4.05
CA ALA A 77 -18.37 12.92 -2.78
C ALA A 77 -18.40 11.64 -1.94
N LEU A 78 -18.56 10.48 -2.59
CA LEU A 78 -18.50 9.20 -1.89
C LEU A 78 -17.06 8.85 -1.46
N LEU A 79 -16.06 9.03 -2.33
CA LEU A 79 -14.65 8.81 -1.97
C LEU A 79 -14.23 9.67 -0.77
N GLU A 80 -14.65 10.93 -0.74
CA GLU A 80 -14.43 11.84 0.40
C GLU A 80 -15.15 11.34 1.66
N CYS A 81 -16.41 10.92 1.57
CA CYS A 81 -17.16 10.35 2.69
C CYS A 81 -16.46 9.13 3.32
N LEU A 82 -15.76 8.34 2.52
CA LEU A 82 -15.03 7.16 2.98
C LEU A 82 -13.66 7.50 3.59
N GLY A 83 -13.19 8.74 3.43
CA GLY A 83 -11.84 9.16 3.77
C GLY A 83 -10.77 8.62 2.81
N SER A 84 -11.17 8.19 1.61
CA SER A 84 -10.25 7.74 0.56
C SER A 84 -9.40 8.91 0.06
N VAL A 85 -8.16 8.63 -0.33
CA VAL A 85 -7.30 9.61 -1.02
C VAL A 85 -7.50 9.60 -2.54
N LEU A 86 -8.28 8.68 -3.10
CA LEU A 86 -8.51 8.62 -4.54
C LEU A 86 -9.57 9.65 -4.96
N ARG A 87 -9.40 10.25 -6.15
CA ARG A 87 -10.40 11.12 -6.78
C ARG A 87 -10.46 10.84 -8.28
N PHE A 88 -11.64 11.00 -8.86
CA PHE A 88 -11.83 11.08 -10.31
C PHE A 88 -11.51 12.50 -10.78
N GLU A 89 -10.73 12.60 -11.83
CA GLU A 89 -10.38 13.89 -12.42
C GLU A 89 -11.40 14.33 -13.48
N SER A 90 -11.45 15.63 -13.75
CA SER A 90 -12.36 16.25 -14.71
C SER A 90 -11.74 16.33 -16.10
N CYS A 91 -11.52 15.15 -16.69
CA CYS A 91 -11.08 14.96 -18.07
C CYS A 91 -11.44 13.54 -18.54
N GLU A 92 -11.26 13.28 -19.84
CA GLU A 92 -11.36 11.96 -20.46
C GLU A 92 -9.96 11.43 -20.80
N THR A 93 -9.73 10.14 -20.57
CA THR A 93 -8.63 9.40 -21.16
C THR A 93 -9.08 8.80 -22.49
N VAL A 94 -8.37 9.14 -23.57
CA VAL A 94 -8.51 8.50 -24.88
C VAL A 94 -7.21 7.80 -25.25
N ASP A 95 -7.26 6.79 -26.11
CA ASP A 95 -6.06 6.09 -26.58
C ASP A 95 -6.08 5.94 -28.11
N PRO A 96 -5.29 6.72 -28.85
CA PRO A 96 -5.29 6.71 -30.32
C PRO A 96 -4.89 5.37 -30.95
N GLU A 97 -4.16 4.50 -30.24
CA GLU A 97 -3.62 3.26 -30.79
C GLU A 97 -4.20 2.01 -30.11
N THR A 98 -4.31 2.02 -28.77
CA THR A 98 -4.73 0.87 -27.97
C THR A 98 -6.22 0.98 -27.61
N ASN A 99 -7.08 0.77 -28.61
CA ASN A 99 -8.52 1.00 -28.49
C ASN A 99 -9.42 0.03 -29.28
N ALA A 100 -10.72 0.05 -28.95
CA ALA A 100 -11.76 -0.73 -29.62
C ALA A 100 -12.39 -0.01 -30.84
N GLY A 101 -11.54 0.41 -31.77
CA GLY A 101 -11.93 1.04 -33.05
C GLY A 101 -12.38 2.50 -32.96
N ALA A 102 -12.26 3.11 -31.78
CA ALA A 102 -12.37 4.55 -31.54
C ALA A 102 -11.54 4.87 -30.29
N ASP A 103 -10.84 6.00 -30.30
CA ASP A 103 -9.88 6.41 -29.26
C ASP A 103 -10.48 6.47 -27.84
N TYR A 104 -11.71 6.95 -27.68
CA TYR A 104 -12.42 6.96 -26.39
C TYR A 104 -12.77 5.54 -25.87
N ARG A 105 -12.66 4.50 -26.69
CA ARG A 105 -12.90 3.11 -26.27
C ARG A 105 -11.59 2.45 -25.87
N VAL A 106 -11.02 2.94 -24.78
CA VAL A 106 -9.69 2.59 -24.32
C VAL A 106 -9.62 1.11 -23.92
N TYR A 107 -8.64 0.41 -24.46
CA TYR A 107 -8.22 -0.87 -23.90
C TYR A 107 -7.21 -0.61 -22.79
N GLY A 108 -7.68 -0.62 -21.55
CA GLY A 108 -6.80 -0.54 -20.40
C GLY A 108 -5.83 -1.72 -20.39
N VAL A 109 -4.56 -1.44 -20.09
CA VAL A 109 -3.46 -2.41 -20.03
C VAL A 109 -2.98 -2.63 -18.60
N PRO A 110 -2.50 -3.84 -18.26
CA PRO A 110 -1.99 -4.17 -16.93
C PRO A 110 -0.49 -3.93 -16.78
N ASP A 111 0.18 -3.30 -17.76
CA ASP A 111 1.65 -3.17 -17.81
C ASP A 111 2.21 -2.46 -16.57
N ASN A 112 1.45 -1.51 -16.02
CA ASN A 112 1.76 -0.78 -14.79
C ASN A 112 1.07 -1.31 -13.53
N CYS A 113 0.51 -2.52 -13.59
CA CYS A 113 -0.13 -3.15 -12.44
C CYS A 113 0.88 -3.31 -11.30
N ALA A 114 0.48 -2.90 -10.10
CA ALA A 114 1.31 -2.98 -8.92
C ALA A 114 1.78 -4.44 -8.71
N PRO A 115 3.09 -4.71 -8.56
CA PRO A 115 3.61 -6.07 -8.47
C PRO A 115 2.94 -6.92 -7.37
N GLU A 116 2.58 -6.28 -6.26
CA GLU A 116 1.90 -6.87 -5.10
C GLU A 116 0.52 -7.44 -5.47
N LEU A 117 -0.14 -6.86 -6.46
CA LEU A 117 -1.49 -7.23 -6.92
C LEU A 117 -1.50 -7.78 -8.36
N SER A 118 -0.33 -8.08 -8.95
CA SER A 118 -0.19 -8.63 -10.31
C SER A 118 -0.92 -9.96 -10.55
N PHE A 119 -1.33 -10.65 -9.49
CA PHE A 119 -2.19 -11.83 -9.60
C PHE A 119 -3.62 -11.49 -10.05
N LEU A 120 -4.08 -10.25 -9.87
CA LEU A 120 -5.42 -9.80 -10.28
C LEU A 120 -5.58 -9.74 -11.80
N VAL A 121 -4.49 -9.49 -12.53
CA VAL A 121 -4.47 -9.34 -13.99
C VAL A 121 -4.05 -10.63 -14.72
N GLN A 122 -3.96 -11.76 -14.02
CA GLN A 122 -3.61 -13.03 -14.63
C GLN A 122 -4.67 -13.46 -15.66
N GLY A 123 -4.21 -13.70 -16.90
CA GLY A 123 -5.09 -14.01 -18.03
C GLY A 123 -5.80 -12.80 -18.63
N VAL A 124 -5.37 -11.59 -18.30
CA VAL A 124 -5.89 -10.32 -18.81
C VAL A 124 -4.74 -9.56 -19.46
N ASN A 125 -4.85 -9.34 -20.77
CA ASN A 125 -3.97 -8.45 -21.53
C ASN A 125 -4.62 -7.07 -21.69
N TYR A 126 -5.95 -7.04 -21.83
CA TYR A 126 -6.72 -5.80 -21.97
C TYR A 126 -8.04 -5.89 -21.24
N ALA A 127 -8.57 -4.77 -20.78
CA ALA A 127 -9.95 -4.60 -20.34
C ALA A 127 -10.55 -3.36 -20.99
N LEU A 128 -11.80 -3.42 -21.46
CA LEU A 128 -12.44 -2.27 -22.10
C LEU A 128 -12.89 -1.27 -21.03
N PHE A 129 -12.54 0.00 -21.24
CA PHE A 129 -13.09 1.16 -20.57
C PHE A 129 -13.69 2.05 -21.66
N HIS A 130 -15.00 2.27 -21.63
CA HIS A 130 -15.74 2.93 -22.70
C HIS A 130 -16.02 4.41 -22.35
N GLY A 131 -15.11 5.29 -22.74
CA GLY A 131 -15.10 6.72 -22.42
C GLY A 131 -14.60 7.03 -21.01
N PRO A 132 -13.49 6.42 -20.53
CA PRO A 132 -13.06 6.60 -19.15
C PRO A 132 -12.50 7.99 -18.90
N GLY A 133 -12.66 8.51 -17.69
CA GLY A 133 -11.81 9.57 -17.17
C GLY A 133 -10.44 9.05 -16.74
N LEU A 134 -9.90 9.60 -15.66
CA LEU A 134 -8.75 9.02 -14.95
C LEU A 134 -8.80 9.31 -13.45
N ILE A 135 -7.93 8.61 -12.71
CA ILE A 135 -7.92 8.63 -11.24
C ILE A 135 -6.64 9.30 -10.74
N VAL A 136 -6.81 10.27 -9.85
CA VAL A 136 -5.75 11.04 -9.18
C VAL A 136 -5.77 10.82 -7.67
N GLY A 137 -4.70 11.23 -7.00
CA GLY A 137 -4.62 11.29 -5.54
C GLY A 137 -5.00 12.67 -5.03
N TYR A 138 -5.62 12.73 -3.85
CA TYR A 138 -5.82 13.92 -3.05
C TYR A 138 -5.35 13.65 -1.63
N TYR A 139 -4.16 14.13 -1.30
CA TYR A 139 -3.54 13.98 0.01
C TYR A 139 -2.65 15.18 0.31
N ASP A 140 -2.46 15.47 1.59
CA ASP A 140 -1.75 16.67 2.08
C ASP A 140 -2.32 18.00 1.56
N GLY A 141 -3.61 18.01 1.19
CA GLY A 141 -4.34 19.18 0.71
C GLY A 141 -4.19 19.48 -0.78
N GLU A 142 -3.47 18.64 -1.52
CA GLU A 142 -3.15 18.85 -2.95
C GLU A 142 -3.52 17.63 -3.80
N TYR A 143 -3.71 17.86 -5.09
CA TYR A 143 -3.93 16.81 -6.08
C TYR A 143 -2.59 16.27 -6.61
N HIS A 144 -2.51 14.96 -6.87
CA HIS A 144 -1.29 14.27 -7.28
C HIS A 144 -1.55 13.27 -8.41
N LYS A 145 -0.59 13.15 -9.32
CA LYS A 145 -0.54 12.16 -10.41
C LYS A 145 -0.09 10.79 -9.88
N LEU A 146 -1.01 9.83 -9.82
CA LEU A 146 -0.75 8.51 -9.22
C LEU A 146 0.21 7.62 -10.03
N GLU A 147 0.31 7.89 -11.33
CA GLU A 147 1.28 7.27 -12.24
C GLU A 147 2.71 7.79 -12.03
N THR A 148 2.88 8.91 -11.31
CA THR A 148 4.19 9.45 -10.93
C THR A 148 4.58 9.05 -9.51
N GLU A 149 3.75 9.44 -8.52
CA GLU A 149 3.99 9.16 -7.11
C GLU A 149 2.67 8.87 -6.41
N ARG A 150 2.69 7.96 -5.43
CA ARG A 150 1.50 7.55 -4.70
C ARG A 150 1.83 7.01 -3.30
N PRO A 151 0.91 7.15 -2.34
CA PRO A 151 1.03 6.50 -1.04
C PRO A 151 1.18 4.97 -1.17
N SER A 152 1.86 4.34 -0.21
CA SER A 152 2.20 2.91 -0.26
C SER A 152 0.99 1.96 -0.19
N ASN A 153 -0.18 2.47 0.15
CA ASN A 153 -1.44 1.76 0.19
C ASN A 153 -2.28 1.91 -1.08
N ILE A 154 -1.74 2.55 -2.12
CA ILE A 154 -2.39 2.77 -3.42
C ILE A 154 -1.73 1.93 -4.51
N TYR A 155 -2.55 1.13 -5.19
CA TYR A 155 -2.11 0.14 -6.16
C TYR A 155 -2.82 0.36 -7.50
N LEU A 156 -2.05 0.71 -8.53
CA LEU A 156 -2.55 0.73 -9.91
C LEU A 156 -2.83 -0.71 -10.36
N ILE A 157 -3.96 -0.94 -11.02
CA ILE A 157 -4.32 -2.25 -11.59
C ILE A 157 -4.33 -2.18 -13.11
N MET A 158 -4.96 -1.15 -13.68
CA MET A 158 -5.02 -0.90 -15.12
C MET A 158 -4.73 0.57 -15.41
N THR A 159 -3.99 0.84 -16.48
CA THR A 159 -3.74 2.18 -17.02
C THR A 159 -4.13 2.24 -18.50
N SER A 160 -4.17 3.43 -19.11
CA SER A 160 -4.03 3.53 -20.56
C SER A 160 -2.67 3.01 -21.01
N SER A 161 -2.50 2.80 -22.32
CA SER A 161 -1.18 2.49 -22.87
C SER A 161 -0.30 3.74 -22.93
N PRO A 162 1.01 3.63 -23.23
CA PRO A 162 1.90 4.79 -23.36
C PRO A 162 1.50 5.81 -24.43
N THR A 163 0.59 5.46 -25.35
CA THR A 163 0.05 6.37 -26.36
C THR A 163 -1.24 7.06 -25.93
N GLY A 164 -1.76 6.74 -24.74
CA GLY A 164 -2.94 7.38 -24.19
C GLY A 164 -2.76 8.90 -24.09
N THR A 165 -3.85 9.63 -24.31
CA THR A 165 -3.90 11.08 -24.21
C THR A 165 -5.10 11.56 -23.40
N THR A 166 -5.01 12.75 -22.83
CA THR A 166 -6.13 13.41 -22.14
C THR A 166 -6.94 14.30 -23.08
N ALA A 167 -8.25 14.31 -22.90
CA ALA A 167 -9.20 15.21 -23.55
C ALA A 167 -10.10 15.89 -22.50
N GLU A 168 -10.71 17.01 -22.87
CA GLU A 168 -11.60 17.77 -21.99
C GLU A 168 -12.78 18.31 -22.80
N PHE A 169 -13.99 18.17 -22.25
CA PHE A 169 -15.27 18.49 -22.87
C PHE A 169 -16.15 19.37 -21.98
N THR A 170 -16.02 19.29 -20.65
CA THR A 170 -16.83 20.08 -19.72
C THR A 170 -16.03 20.68 -18.56
N GLU A 171 -16.56 21.76 -17.99
CA GLU A 171 -16.07 22.30 -16.73
C GLU A 171 -16.55 21.44 -15.53
N PRO A 172 -15.78 21.37 -14.44
CA PRO A 172 -14.49 22.06 -14.22
C PRO A 172 -13.34 21.42 -15.01
N VAL A 173 -12.30 22.20 -15.30
CA VAL A 173 -11.05 21.66 -15.89
C VAL A 173 -10.33 20.68 -14.96
N ALA A 174 -9.50 19.81 -15.54
CA ALA A 174 -8.62 18.91 -14.80
C ALA A 174 -7.72 19.65 -13.79
N GLN A 175 -7.36 18.98 -12.69
CA GLN A 175 -6.62 19.59 -11.57
C GLN A 175 -5.11 19.51 -11.77
N VAL A 176 -4.61 18.38 -12.28
CA VAL A 176 -3.18 18.10 -12.42
C VAL A 176 -2.78 17.64 -13.82
N HIS A 177 -3.73 17.23 -14.66
CA HIS A 177 -3.47 16.90 -16.06
C HIS A 177 -3.85 18.04 -17.01
N GLU A 178 -3.15 18.14 -18.14
CA GLU A 178 -3.42 19.12 -19.19
C GLU A 178 -3.99 18.43 -20.43
N VAL A 179 -4.81 19.11 -21.23
CA VAL A 179 -5.35 18.57 -22.49
C VAL A 179 -4.24 18.19 -23.47
N GLY A 180 -4.31 16.98 -24.02
CA GLY A 180 -3.32 16.45 -24.96
C GLY A 180 -2.04 15.94 -24.31
N GLU A 181 -1.98 15.90 -22.97
CA GLU A 181 -0.93 15.19 -22.25
C GLU A 181 -0.92 13.72 -22.68
N THR A 182 0.27 13.17 -22.92
CA THR A 182 0.45 11.78 -23.37
C THR A 182 1.08 10.96 -22.26
N GLY A 183 0.51 9.79 -21.94
CA GLY A 183 0.99 8.96 -20.85
C GLY A 183 0.12 7.75 -20.54
N GLU A 184 0.48 7.08 -19.44
CA GLU A 184 -0.15 5.86 -18.94
C GLU A 184 -1.05 6.21 -17.74
N PHE A 185 -2.26 6.66 -18.03
CA PHE A 185 -3.16 7.24 -17.04
C PHE A 185 -3.89 6.17 -16.22
N PRO A 186 -4.05 6.33 -14.90
CA PRO A 186 -4.75 5.39 -14.04
C PRO A 186 -6.23 5.21 -14.40
N LEU A 187 -6.63 3.99 -14.80
CA LEU A 187 -8.02 3.64 -15.14
C LEU A 187 -8.70 2.79 -14.08
N LEU A 188 -7.94 1.99 -13.34
CA LEU A 188 -8.44 1.16 -12.25
C LEU A 188 -7.41 1.12 -11.12
N VAL A 189 -7.79 1.63 -9.95
CA VAL A 189 -6.90 1.81 -8.80
C VAL A 189 -7.53 1.21 -7.56
N MET A 190 -6.73 0.53 -6.75
CA MET A 190 -7.13 -0.04 -5.46
C MET A 190 -6.41 0.66 -4.32
N GLU A 191 -7.17 1.13 -3.33
CA GLU A 191 -6.66 1.59 -2.04
C GLU A 191 -6.97 0.54 -0.96
N ILE A 192 -5.97 0.25 -0.12
CA ILE A 192 -6.10 -0.71 0.99
C ILE A 192 -5.87 -0.01 2.33
N ASP A 193 -6.90 0.06 3.17
CA ASP A 193 -6.75 0.44 4.57
C ASP A 193 -6.35 -0.79 5.37
N TYR A 194 -5.06 -0.93 5.68
CA TYR A 194 -4.52 -2.06 6.44
C TYR A 194 -5.00 -2.10 7.91
N ALA A 195 -5.42 -0.98 8.47
CA ALA A 195 -5.87 -0.88 9.87
C ALA A 195 -7.32 -1.35 10.00
N LYS A 196 -8.23 -0.85 9.16
CA LYS A 196 -9.64 -1.27 9.13
C LYS A 196 -9.88 -2.51 8.27
N LYS A 197 -8.87 -2.93 7.49
CA LYS A 197 -8.97 -3.98 6.47
C LYS A 197 -10.00 -3.64 5.37
N ASN A 198 -10.15 -2.36 5.09
CA ASN A 198 -11.08 -1.90 4.07
C ASN A 198 -10.39 -1.80 2.72
N ILE A 199 -11.16 -1.93 1.64
CA ILE A 199 -10.69 -1.77 0.27
C ILE A 199 -11.58 -0.77 -0.45
N VAL A 200 -10.98 0.22 -1.11
CA VAL A 200 -11.64 1.08 -2.09
C VAL A 200 -11.10 0.73 -3.47
N ILE A 201 -11.99 0.55 -4.44
CA ILE A 201 -11.64 0.34 -5.84
C ILE A 201 -12.26 1.50 -6.60
N ALA A 202 -11.43 2.35 -7.19
CA ALA A 202 -11.87 3.40 -8.10
C ALA A 202 -11.65 2.93 -9.53
N SER A 203 -12.67 3.03 -10.37
CA SER A 203 -12.54 2.78 -11.81
C SER A 203 -13.03 3.98 -12.62
N ALA A 204 -12.24 4.38 -13.61
CA ALA A 204 -12.54 5.48 -14.50
C ALA A 204 -13.71 5.17 -15.45
N ASP A 205 -14.17 3.91 -15.52
CA ASP A 205 -15.43 3.51 -16.16
C ASP A 205 -16.10 2.39 -15.33
N GLY A 206 -17.40 2.18 -15.54
CA GLY A 206 -18.21 1.21 -14.82
C GLY A 206 -17.82 -0.24 -15.14
N PRO A 207 -17.73 -1.14 -14.13
CA PRO A 207 -17.65 -2.57 -14.41
C PRO A 207 -18.90 -3.07 -15.14
N PHE A 208 -20.04 -2.38 -14.97
CA PHE A 208 -21.32 -2.67 -15.61
C PHE A 208 -21.95 -1.39 -16.17
N ASP A 209 -22.80 -1.54 -17.19
CA ASP A 209 -23.85 -0.60 -17.64
C ASP A 209 -23.58 0.93 -17.57
N HIS A 210 -22.48 1.37 -18.17
CA HIS A 210 -22.27 2.74 -18.68
C HIS A 210 -22.36 2.73 -20.21
N TYR A 211 -23.49 2.26 -20.75
CA TYR A 211 -23.67 1.88 -22.16
C TYR A 211 -22.81 0.69 -22.65
N THR A 212 -21.54 0.56 -22.26
CA THR A 212 -20.70 -0.63 -22.51
C THR A 212 -19.67 -0.80 -21.41
N GLY A 213 -20.07 -1.46 -20.31
CA GLY A 213 -19.17 -1.69 -19.18
C GLY A 213 -18.07 -2.73 -19.46
N MET A 214 -17.05 -2.72 -18.61
CA MET A 214 -15.89 -3.61 -18.66
C MET A 214 -16.25 -5.11 -18.55
N TYR A 215 -17.31 -5.47 -17.82
CA TYR A 215 -17.77 -6.84 -17.69
C TYR A 215 -18.57 -7.28 -18.92
N MET A 216 -17.97 -8.19 -19.70
CA MET A 216 -18.58 -8.77 -20.91
C MET A 216 -19.12 -7.73 -21.92
N PRO A 217 -18.31 -6.75 -22.35
CA PRO A 217 -18.72 -5.72 -23.33
C PRO A 217 -19.20 -6.32 -24.66
N GLU A 218 -18.78 -7.55 -24.96
CA GLU A 218 -19.24 -8.31 -26.12
C GLU A 218 -20.75 -8.55 -26.18
N LEU A 219 -21.46 -8.47 -25.05
CA LEU A 219 -22.91 -8.58 -25.00
C LEU A 219 -23.60 -7.38 -25.67
N TYR A 220 -22.94 -6.22 -25.69
CA TYR A 220 -23.41 -5.02 -26.41
C TYR A 220 -22.91 -5.00 -27.85
N GLY A 221 -21.65 -5.41 -28.09
CA GLY A 221 -21.08 -5.43 -29.44
C GLY A 221 -19.88 -6.36 -29.53
N ILE A 222 -20.05 -7.51 -30.19
CA ILE A 222 -19.01 -8.54 -30.31
C ILE A 222 -17.72 -8.01 -30.93
N GLN A 223 -17.80 -7.04 -31.85
CA GLN A 223 -16.64 -6.45 -32.53
C GLN A 223 -15.81 -5.52 -31.63
N ARG A 224 -16.35 -5.04 -30.50
CA ARG A 224 -15.66 -4.09 -29.62
C ARG A 224 -14.62 -4.74 -28.70
N TYR A 225 -14.64 -6.06 -28.56
CA TYR A 225 -13.81 -6.72 -27.55
C TYR A 225 -13.61 -8.21 -27.81
N SER A 226 -14.68 -8.91 -28.21
CA SER A 226 -14.68 -10.38 -28.22
C SER A 226 -13.90 -11.04 -29.35
N ILE A 227 -13.53 -10.32 -30.40
CA ILE A 227 -12.75 -10.88 -31.51
C ILE A 227 -11.29 -11.07 -31.07
N ASP A 228 -10.71 -10.05 -30.46
CA ASP A 228 -9.28 -10.03 -30.11
C ASP A 228 -9.02 -10.45 -28.66
N TYR A 229 -9.93 -10.11 -27.73
CA TYR A 229 -9.74 -10.27 -26.28
C TYR A 229 -10.95 -10.91 -25.59
N PRO A 230 -11.41 -12.09 -26.05
CA PRO A 230 -12.65 -12.70 -25.57
C PRO A 230 -12.66 -12.86 -24.05
N GLN A 231 -13.67 -12.25 -23.40
CA GLN A 231 -14.00 -12.41 -21.98
C GLN A 231 -12.95 -11.91 -20.96
N GLN A 232 -11.89 -11.23 -21.37
CA GLN A 232 -10.83 -10.81 -20.43
C GLN A 232 -11.32 -9.80 -19.37
N GLY A 233 -12.24 -8.89 -19.70
CA GLY A 233 -12.84 -7.97 -18.73
C GLY A 233 -13.65 -8.70 -17.66
N ALA A 234 -14.30 -9.80 -18.03
CA ALA A 234 -14.96 -10.68 -17.07
C ALA A 234 -13.96 -11.47 -16.21
N VAL A 235 -12.76 -11.80 -16.75
CA VAL A 235 -11.67 -12.43 -15.99
C VAL A 235 -11.14 -11.44 -14.95
N LEU A 236 -10.87 -10.19 -15.35
CA LEU A 236 -10.43 -9.14 -14.45
C LEU A 236 -11.43 -8.92 -13.32
N PHE A 237 -12.71 -8.71 -13.66
CA PHE A 237 -13.78 -8.53 -12.68
C PHE A 237 -13.83 -9.69 -11.68
N LYS A 238 -13.78 -10.93 -12.18
CA LYS A 238 -13.81 -12.12 -11.32
C LYS A 238 -12.59 -12.20 -10.42
N ASN A 239 -11.39 -11.96 -10.93
CA ASN A 239 -10.15 -12.00 -10.15
C ASN A 239 -10.20 -10.99 -8.98
N ILE A 240 -10.69 -9.78 -9.24
CA ILE A 240 -10.86 -8.72 -8.24
C ILE A 240 -11.88 -9.14 -7.18
N VAL A 241 -13.06 -9.61 -7.58
CA VAL A 241 -14.11 -9.99 -6.63
C VAL A 241 -13.74 -11.22 -5.81
N ASP A 242 -13.10 -12.22 -6.43
CA ASP A 242 -12.53 -13.38 -5.72
C ASP A 242 -11.50 -12.91 -4.67
N PHE A 243 -10.57 -12.02 -5.06
CA PHE A 243 -9.58 -11.48 -4.14
C PHE A 243 -10.22 -10.78 -2.94
N VAL A 244 -11.09 -9.80 -3.23
CA VAL A 244 -11.75 -8.98 -2.21
C VAL A 244 -12.55 -9.83 -1.22
N LEU A 245 -13.33 -10.78 -1.71
CA LEU A 245 -14.26 -11.52 -0.86
C LEU A 245 -13.64 -12.75 -0.17
N LEU A 246 -12.60 -13.34 -0.76
CA LEU A 246 -12.04 -14.61 -0.26
C LEU A 246 -10.64 -14.49 0.33
N PHE A 247 -9.84 -13.51 -0.11
CA PHE A 247 -8.40 -13.49 0.16
C PHE A 247 -7.90 -12.22 0.86
N ALA A 248 -8.56 -11.08 0.64
CA ALA A 248 -8.12 -9.77 1.15
C ALA A 248 -7.91 -9.74 2.66
N ASP A 249 -8.88 -10.19 3.48
CA ASP A 249 -8.75 -10.18 4.94
C ASP A 249 -7.53 -10.99 5.43
N THR A 250 -7.31 -12.17 4.84
CA THR A 250 -6.16 -13.01 5.17
C THR A 250 -4.85 -12.36 4.74
N MET A 251 -4.81 -11.78 3.53
CA MET A 251 -3.64 -11.07 3.02
C MET A 251 -3.26 -9.90 3.93
N ILE A 252 -4.22 -9.02 4.24
CA ILE A 252 -4.02 -7.84 5.09
C ILE A 252 -3.59 -8.26 6.50
N THR A 253 -4.20 -9.31 7.06
CA THR A 253 -3.80 -9.84 8.38
C THR A 253 -2.35 -10.30 8.38
N ARG A 254 -1.91 -11.02 7.34
CA ARG A 254 -0.52 -11.48 7.21
C ARG A 254 0.45 -10.32 6.99
N HIS A 255 0.06 -9.32 6.20
CA HIS A 255 0.84 -8.10 6.03
C HIS A 255 1.11 -7.44 7.40
N ASN A 256 0.07 -7.21 8.21
CA ASN A 256 0.21 -6.59 9.53
C ASN A 256 1.10 -7.40 10.49
N GLN A 257 1.05 -8.74 10.41
CA GLN A 257 1.94 -9.61 11.18
C GLN A 257 3.40 -9.44 10.74
N ILE A 258 3.67 -9.38 9.43
CA ILE A 258 5.01 -9.16 8.88
C ILE A 258 5.56 -7.80 9.35
N THR A 259 4.76 -6.74 9.25
CA THR A 259 5.16 -5.40 9.72
C THR A 259 5.50 -5.40 11.21
N THR A 260 4.71 -6.10 12.03
CA THR A 260 5.00 -6.26 13.47
C THR A 260 6.32 -6.99 13.71
N MET A 261 6.57 -8.09 13.00
CA MET A 261 7.80 -8.87 13.11
C MET A 261 9.04 -8.06 12.68
N GLN A 262 8.92 -7.24 11.63
CA GLN A 262 10.00 -6.36 11.19
C GLN A 262 10.38 -5.34 12.27
N GLY A 263 9.40 -4.74 12.96
CA GLY A 263 9.64 -3.84 14.09
C GLY A 263 10.34 -4.53 15.28
N GLN A 264 9.96 -5.78 15.57
CA GLN A 264 10.63 -6.59 16.60
C GLN A 264 12.10 -6.89 16.23
N ILE A 265 12.37 -7.23 14.97
CA ILE A 265 13.74 -7.47 14.48
C ILE A 265 14.59 -6.20 14.63
N SER A 266 14.07 -5.03 14.25
CA SER A 266 14.79 -3.76 14.40
C SER A 266 15.13 -3.45 15.86
N THR A 267 14.19 -3.71 16.78
CA THR A 267 14.42 -3.56 18.23
C THR A 267 15.52 -4.50 18.74
N LEU A 268 15.48 -5.77 18.33
CA LEU A 268 16.50 -6.76 18.70
C LEU A 268 17.88 -6.39 18.17
N GLN A 269 17.97 -5.86 16.93
CA GLN A 269 19.22 -5.36 16.37
C GLN A 269 19.81 -4.23 17.22
N GLY A 270 18.98 -3.28 17.68
CA GLY A 270 19.42 -2.21 18.60
C GLY A 270 19.91 -2.72 19.96
N GLN A 271 19.25 -3.75 20.51
CA GLN A 271 19.70 -4.40 21.75
C GLN A 271 21.05 -5.10 21.59
N ILE A 272 21.28 -5.78 20.46
CA ILE A 272 22.56 -6.43 20.15
C ILE A 272 23.69 -5.39 20.10
N LEU A 273 23.48 -4.26 19.40
CA LEU A 273 24.48 -3.18 19.33
C LEU A 273 24.82 -2.64 20.72
N THR A 274 23.80 -2.47 21.57
CA THR A 274 24.00 -2.01 22.96
C THR A 274 24.84 -3.02 23.76
N LEU A 275 24.51 -4.31 23.66
CA LEU A 275 25.23 -5.37 24.38
C LEU A 275 26.67 -5.51 23.87
N GLN A 276 26.91 -5.36 22.57
CA GLN A 276 28.27 -5.31 22.00
C GLN A 276 29.09 -4.16 22.60
N GLY A 277 28.50 -2.97 22.72
CA GLY A 277 29.14 -1.83 23.38
C GLY A 277 29.49 -2.11 24.85
N GLN A 278 28.59 -2.76 25.60
CA GLN A 278 28.84 -3.18 26.98
C GLN A 278 29.97 -4.21 27.08
N VAL A 279 30.02 -5.19 26.17
CA VAL A 279 31.11 -6.17 26.11
C VAL A 279 32.45 -5.50 25.85
N TYR A 280 32.52 -4.53 24.93
CA TYR A 280 33.76 -3.77 24.69
C TYR A 280 34.19 -2.95 25.90
N ALA A 281 33.25 -2.32 26.59
CA ALA A 281 33.56 -1.58 27.82
C ALA A 281 34.10 -2.52 28.91
N LEU A 282 33.44 -3.66 29.13
CA LEU A 282 33.87 -4.65 30.12
C LEU A 282 35.23 -5.26 29.78
N GLN A 283 35.51 -5.50 28.49
CA GLN A 283 36.84 -5.93 28.05
C GLN A 283 37.91 -4.90 28.42
N GLY A 284 37.65 -3.61 28.21
CA GLY A 284 38.57 -2.54 28.62
C GLY A 284 38.77 -2.46 30.13
N GLU A 285 37.73 -2.70 30.93
CA GLU A 285 37.85 -2.80 32.39
C GLU A 285 38.72 -3.98 32.82
N VAL A 286 38.54 -5.15 32.20
CA VAL A 286 39.37 -6.34 32.43
C VAL A 286 40.84 -6.05 32.11
N ASP A 287 41.13 -5.46 30.95
CA ASP A 287 42.50 -5.12 30.55
C ASP A 287 43.17 -4.16 31.55
N ASN A 288 42.42 -3.18 32.07
CA ASN A 288 42.89 -2.27 33.11
C ASN A 288 43.19 -3.01 34.43
N LEU A 289 42.27 -3.88 34.88
CA LEU A 289 42.47 -4.68 36.09
C LEU A 289 43.68 -5.61 35.97
N GLU A 290 43.91 -6.23 34.81
CA GLU A 290 45.10 -7.05 34.55
C GLU A 290 46.40 -6.24 34.66
N SER A 291 46.41 -5.01 34.15
CA SER A 291 47.55 -4.09 34.27
C SER A 291 47.84 -3.73 35.73
N GLN A 292 46.81 -3.39 36.50
CA GLN A 292 46.92 -3.10 37.93
C GLN A 292 47.44 -4.30 38.74
N LEU A 293 46.99 -5.51 38.39
CA LEU A 293 47.46 -6.75 39.02
C LEU A 293 48.97 -6.95 38.79
N LYS A 294 49.45 -6.80 37.55
CA LYS A 294 50.89 -6.91 37.22
C LYS A 294 51.73 -5.89 37.99
N ALA A 295 51.27 -4.64 38.07
CA ALA A 295 51.95 -3.59 38.84
C ALA A 295 52.06 -3.94 40.33
N THR A 296 50.97 -4.46 40.89
CA THR A 296 50.92 -4.91 42.29
C THR A 296 51.87 -6.09 42.54
N GLN A 297 51.90 -7.09 41.66
CA GLN A 297 52.84 -8.22 41.75
C GLN A 297 54.30 -7.76 41.70
N GLY A 298 54.63 -6.80 40.85
CA GLY A 298 55.96 -6.19 40.81
C GLY A 298 56.35 -5.54 42.13
N SER A 299 55.41 -4.79 42.73
CA SER A 299 55.61 -4.15 44.04
C SER A 299 55.81 -5.19 45.15
N VAL A 300 55.01 -6.26 45.18
CA VAL A 300 55.19 -7.37 46.15
C VAL A 300 56.56 -8.01 46.02
N THR A 301 57.02 -8.27 44.79
CA THR A 301 58.33 -8.86 44.52
C THR A 301 59.47 -7.97 45.02
N MET A 302 59.37 -6.65 44.80
CA MET A 302 60.31 -5.68 45.32
C MET A 302 60.38 -5.73 46.86
N TRP A 303 59.23 -5.72 47.53
CA TRP A 303 59.17 -5.78 49.00
C TRP A 303 59.72 -7.08 49.58
N GLN A 304 59.48 -8.22 48.92
CA GLN A 304 60.10 -9.49 49.31
C GLN A 304 61.63 -9.41 49.23
N GLY A 305 62.19 -8.83 48.17
CA GLY A 305 63.63 -8.61 48.03
C GLY A 305 64.20 -7.72 49.14
N ILE A 306 63.51 -6.61 49.46
CA ILE A 306 63.88 -5.71 50.56
C ILE A 306 63.87 -6.46 51.90
N ALA A 307 62.81 -7.23 52.20
CA ALA A 307 62.69 -7.98 53.44
C ALA A 307 63.81 -9.00 53.62
N ILE A 308 64.18 -9.72 52.54
CA ILE A 308 65.32 -10.65 52.54
C ILE A 308 66.63 -9.92 52.80
N ALA A 309 66.88 -8.78 52.14
CA ALA A 309 68.09 -8.00 52.34
C ALA A 309 68.20 -7.50 53.78
N LEU A 310 67.12 -6.98 54.36
CA LEU A 310 67.07 -6.54 55.76
C LEU A 310 67.33 -7.70 56.74
N LEU A 311 66.77 -8.89 56.48
CA LEU A 311 67.04 -10.09 57.28
C LEU A 311 68.52 -10.46 57.25
N VAL A 312 69.13 -10.49 56.06
CA VAL A 312 70.57 -10.80 55.89
C VAL A 312 71.44 -9.80 56.62
N VAL A 313 71.17 -8.50 56.46
CA VAL A 313 71.90 -7.43 57.16
C VAL A 313 71.72 -7.56 58.67
N GLY A 314 70.50 -7.78 59.16
CA GLY A 314 70.21 -7.96 60.58
C GLY A 314 70.95 -9.15 61.19
N LEU A 315 70.99 -10.30 60.49
CA LEU A 315 71.76 -11.48 60.91
C LEU A 315 73.27 -11.20 60.94
N ALA A 316 73.82 -10.53 59.92
CA ALA A 316 75.23 -10.17 59.83
C ALA A 316 75.65 -9.22 60.97
N VAL A 317 74.86 -8.18 61.24
CA VAL A 317 75.06 -7.25 62.35
C VAL A 317 74.99 -7.98 63.69
N GLY A 318 73.96 -8.83 63.89
CA GLY A 318 73.82 -9.63 65.10
C GLY A 318 75.02 -10.55 65.37
N PHE A 319 75.58 -11.17 64.33
CA PHE A 319 76.79 -11.99 64.43
C PHE A 319 78.02 -11.16 64.81
N ALA A 320 78.21 -9.99 64.18
CA ALA A 320 79.30 -9.07 64.48
C ALA A 320 79.24 -8.56 65.94
N VAL A 321 78.06 -8.16 66.42
CA VAL A 321 77.84 -7.71 67.80
C VAL A 321 78.15 -8.83 68.79
N LYS A 322 77.64 -10.05 68.56
CA LYS A 322 77.93 -11.23 69.41
C LYS A 322 79.43 -11.57 69.47
N SER A 323 80.14 -11.41 68.36
CA SER A 323 81.59 -11.58 68.28
C SER A 323 82.33 -10.53 69.12
N LEU A 324 81.89 -9.27 69.07
CA LEU A 324 82.47 -8.17 69.85
C LEU A 324 82.19 -8.28 71.36
N MET A 325 81.05 -8.86 71.77
CA MET A 325 80.69 -9.07 73.18
C MET A 325 81.39 -10.27 73.86
N LYS A 326 82.18 -11.07 73.13
CA LYS A 326 82.92 -12.23 73.66
C LYS A 326 84.36 -11.91 74.11
N LYS A 327 84.73 -10.64 74.19
CA LYS A 327 85.99 -10.17 74.81
C LYS A 327 85.75 -9.80 76.26
#